data_AF-A0A2K5E490-F1
#
_entry.id   AF-A0A2K5E490-F1
#
_cell.length_a   1.000
_cell.length_b   1.000
_cell.length_c   1.000
_cell.angle_alpha   90.00
_cell.angle_beta   90.00
_cell.angle_gamma   90.00
#
_symmetry.space_group_name_H-M   'P 1'
#
loop_
_entity.id
_entity.type
_entity.pdbx_description
1 polymer ?
#
loop_
_entity_poly.entity_id
_entity_poly.type
_entity_poly.pdbx_seq_one_letter_code
_entity_poly.pdbx_strand_id
1 'polypeptide(L)'
;MTSPEIASLSWGQMKVQGSNTTYKDCKVWPGGSRTWDWRETGTEHSPGVQPADVKEVVEKGVQTLVIGRGMSEALKDSNGCIHSSASSALGSLVYLTLRQCHFNYFSEMSQPMNLSSSVPSSTVEYLKKHGIDVRVLQTEQAVKEYNALVAQGVRVGGVFHSTC
;
A
#
# COMPACT_ATOMS: atom_id res chain seq x y z
N MET A 1 -7.71 4.55 -20.49
CA MET A 1 -6.25 4.43 -20.29
C MET A 1 -5.99 3.51 -19.11
N THR A 2 -4.97 2.67 -19.19
CA THR A 2 -4.55 1.71 -18.15
C THR A 2 -3.50 2.33 -17.22
N SER A 3 -3.40 1.82 -16.00
CA SER A 3 -2.34 2.19 -15.07
C SER A 3 -1.01 1.57 -15.53
N PRO A 4 0.10 2.34 -15.58
CA PRO A 4 1.39 1.81 -16.00
C PRO A 4 2.03 0.95 -14.91
N GLU A 5 2.79 -0.07 -15.28
CA GLU A 5 3.56 -0.89 -14.33
C GLU A 5 4.75 -0.09 -13.77
N ILE A 6 5.06 -0.28 -12.49
CA ILE A 6 6.34 0.15 -11.90
C ILE A 6 7.37 -0.93 -12.25
N ALA A 7 8.20 -0.64 -13.26
CA ALA A 7 9.14 -1.60 -13.86
C ALA A 7 10.34 -1.91 -12.97
N SER A 8 10.77 -0.96 -12.11
CA SER A 8 11.86 -1.20 -11.15
C SER A 8 11.79 -0.24 -9.97
N LEU A 9 12.19 -0.75 -8.80
CA LEU A 9 12.36 0.00 -7.56
C LEU A 9 13.74 -0.33 -6.97
N SER A 10 14.47 0.70 -6.59
CA SER A 10 15.66 0.61 -5.73
C SER A 10 15.73 1.87 -4.85
N TRP A 11 16.68 1.90 -3.90
CA TRP A 11 16.82 3.03 -3.00
C TRP A 11 17.06 4.35 -3.75
N GLY A 12 16.13 5.30 -3.62
CA GLY A 12 16.22 6.59 -4.29
C GLY A 12 15.97 6.57 -5.80
N GLN A 13 15.47 5.46 -6.36
CA GLN A 13 15.28 5.31 -7.80
C GLN A 13 14.06 4.45 -8.14
N MET A 14 13.22 4.95 -9.04
CA MET A 14 12.04 4.25 -9.56
C MET A 14 11.93 4.45 -11.07
N LYS A 15 11.43 3.42 -11.78
CA LYS A 15 11.09 3.49 -13.21
C LYS A 15 9.67 3.01 -13.42
N VAL A 16 8.95 3.72 -14.29
CA VAL A 16 7.58 3.40 -14.67
C VAL A 16 7.55 3.06 -16.16
N GLN A 17 6.87 1.99 -16.52
CA GLN A 17 6.75 1.55 -17.90
C GLN A 17 6.13 2.64 -18.77
N GLY A 18 6.72 2.92 -19.93
CA GLY A 18 6.27 3.98 -20.84
C GLY A 18 6.75 5.39 -20.46
N SER A 19 7.47 5.55 -19.35
CA SER A 19 8.15 6.80 -19.00
C SER A 19 9.64 6.75 -19.38
N ASN A 20 10.15 7.84 -19.97
CA ASN A 20 11.59 8.03 -20.20
C ASN A 20 12.31 8.59 -18.97
N THR A 21 11.58 8.92 -17.91
CA THR A 21 12.13 9.53 -16.70
C THR A 21 12.42 8.47 -15.65
N THR A 22 13.61 8.57 -15.06
CA THR A 22 13.92 7.90 -13.80
C THR A 22 13.53 8.82 -12.66
N TYR A 23 12.70 8.34 -11.76
CA TYR A 23 12.19 9.10 -10.62
C TYR A 23 13.00 8.79 -9.36
N LYS A 24 13.11 9.75 -8.43
CA LYS A 24 13.42 9.43 -7.04
C LYS A 24 12.15 8.91 -6.37
N ASP A 25 11.16 9.77 -6.26
CA ASP A 25 9.81 9.47 -5.79
C ASP A 25 8.83 9.75 -6.93
N CYS A 26 7.74 8.99 -7.02
CA CYS A 26 6.80 9.16 -8.12
C CYS A 26 5.34 9.07 -7.70
N LYS A 27 4.51 9.72 -8.53
CA LYS A 27 3.06 9.59 -8.57
C LYS A 27 2.69 8.87 -9.86
N VAL A 28 1.76 7.93 -9.79
CA VAL A 28 1.31 7.11 -10.93
C VAL A 28 -0.22 7.03 -10.97
N TRP A 29 -0.78 6.96 -12.17
CA TRP A 29 -2.23 6.90 -12.40
C TRP A 29 -2.56 6.29 -13.78
N PRO A 30 -3.82 5.95 -14.06
CA PRO A 30 -4.24 5.51 -15.38
C PRO A 30 -3.83 6.48 -16.50
N GLY A 31 -2.87 6.08 -17.32
CA GLY A 31 -2.34 6.85 -18.45
C GLY A 31 -1.08 7.67 -18.18
N GLY A 32 -0.45 7.60 -17.01
CA GLY A 32 0.85 8.25 -16.83
C GLY A 32 1.44 8.24 -15.44
N SER A 33 2.54 8.96 -15.31
CA SER A 33 3.29 9.13 -14.08
C SER A 33 4.02 10.48 -14.06
N ARG A 34 4.34 10.97 -12.87
CA ARG A 34 5.25 12.12 -12.70
C ARG A 34 6.11 12.00 -11.45
N THR A 35 7.14 12.84 -11.37
CA THR A 35 7.93 13.04 -10.16
C THR A 35 7.05 13.50 -9.01
N TRP A 36 7.21 12.90 -7.84
CA TRP A 36 6.69 13.44 -6.60
C TRP A 36 7.75 14.33 -5.96
N ASP A 37 7.61 15.65 -6.12
CA ASP A 37 8.43 16.63 -5.41
C ASP A 37 7.67 17.15 -4.20
N TRP A 38 8.18 16.83 -3.01
CA TRP A 38 7.56 17.20 -1.74
C TRP A 38 7.54 18.72 -1.52
N ARG A 39 8.40 19.47 -2.21
CA ARG A 39 8.46 20.94 -2.13
C ARG A 39 7.22 21.60 -2.74
N GLU A 40 6.50 20.91 -3.62
CA GLU A 40 5.28 21.44 -4.23
C GLU A 40 4.14 21.58 -3.20
N THR A 41 4.14 20.74 -2.18
CA THR A 41 3.05 20.59 -1.20
C THR A 41 3.46 20.92 0.23
N GLY A 42 4.76 21.18 0.46
CA GLY A 42 5.31 21.34 1.81
C GLY A 42 5.32 20.02 2.59
N THR A 43 5.38 18.89 1.88
CA THR A 43 5.45 17.57 2.52
C THR A 43 6.82 17.37 3.14
N GLU A 44 6.84 16.99 4.41
CA GLU A 44 8.02 16.59 5.16
C GLU A 44 7.73 15.25 5.84
N HIS A 45 8.71 14.63 6.49
CA HIS A 45 8.50 13.39 7.26
C HIS A 45 7.38 13.52 8.32
N SER A 46 7.14 14.74 8.81
CA SER A 46 5.98 15.13 9.61
C SER A 46 5.54 16.53 9.14
N PRO A 47 4.29 16.73 8.69
CA PRO A 47 3.09 15.90 8.94
C PRO A 47 2.94 14.67 8.03
N GLY A 48 3.86 14.46 7.08
CA GLY A 48 3.83 13.34 6.13
C GLY A 48 2.90 13.58 4.93
N VAL A 49 2.41 12.54 4.28
CA VAL A 49 1.72 12.63 2.97
C VAL A 49 0.46 13.50 3.06
N GLN A 50 0.41 14.61 2.33
CA GLN A 50 -0.69 15.57 2.36
C GLN A 50 -1.82 15.20 1.39
N PRO A 51 -3.07 15.66 1.62
CA PRO A 51 -4.14 15.52 0.65
C PRO A 51 -3.78 16.12 -0.73
N ALA A 52 -2.98 17.20 -0.73
CA ALA A 52 -2.47 17.83 -1.95
C ALA A 52 -1.54 16.90 -2.76
N ASP A 53 -0.82 15.98 -2.11
CA ASP A 53 0.05 15.02 -2.81
C ASP A 53 -0.77 14.04 -3.65
N VAL A 54 -1.93 13.63 -3.15
CA VAL A 54 -2.78 12.61 -3.75
C VAL A 54 -3.90 13.18 -4.62
N LYS A 55 -4.26 14.46 -4.44
CA LYS A 55 -5.37 15.13 -5.16
C LYS A 55 -5.29 14.97 -6.67
N GLU A 56 -4.11 15.14 -7.26
CA GLU A 56 -3.95 14.96 -8.70
C GLU A 56 -4.26 13.52 -9.16
N VAL A 57 -3.93 12.51 -8.33
CA VAL A 57 -4.15 11.09 -8.64
C VAL A 57 -5.64 10.77 -8.53
N VAL A 58 -6.30 11.34 -7.52
CA VAL A 58 -7.76 11.29 -7.36
C VAL A 58 -8.47 11.85 -8.60
N GLU A 59 -8.04 13.01 -9.09
CA GLU A 59 -8.63 13.68 -10.27
C GLU A 59 -8.47 12.87 -11.57
N LYS A 60 -7.55 11.90 -11.62
CA LYS A 60 -7.40 10.97 -12.76
C LYS A 60 -8.41 9.81 -12.72
N GLY A 61 -9.23 9.73 -11.67
CA GLY A 61 -10.33 8.78 -11.55
C GLY A 61 -9.88 7.35 -11.22
N VAL A 62 -9.17 7.18 -10.10
CA VAL A 62 -8.72 5.88 -9.60
C VAL A 62 -9.76 5.23 -8.69
N GLN A 63 -9.80 3.89 -8.67
CA GLN A 63 -10.62 3.10 -7.74
C GLN A 63 -9.85 2.78 -6.46
N THR A 64 -8.55 2.51 -6.60
CA THR A 64 -7.64 2.17 -5.51
C THR A 64 -6.43 3.10 -5.56
N LEU A 65 -5.98 3.58 -4.41
CA LEU A 65 -4.77 4.38 -4.26
C LEU A 65 -3.80 3.69 -3.29
N VAL A 66 -2.61 3.41 -3.78
CA VAL A 66 -1.52 2.80 -3.01
C VAL A 66 -0.53 3.89 -2.57
N ILE A 67 -0.19 3.91 -1.28
CA ILE A 67 0.78 4.84 -0.68
C ILE A 67 1.98 4.02 -0.20
N GLY A 68 3.13 4.20 -0.85
CA GLY A 68 4.42 3.68 -0.41
C GLY A 68 5.10 4.66 0.53
N ARG A 69 5.10 4.36 1.84
CA ARG A 69 5.54 5.28 2.91
C ARG A 69 7.06 5.32 3.17
N GLY A 70 7.85 4.70 2.31
CA GLY A 70 9.30 4.58 2.44
C GLY A 70 9.78 3.16 2.67
N MET A 71 11.10 3.01 2.69
CA MET A 71 11.83 1.75 2.70
C MET A 71 12.03 1.15 4.10
N SER A 72 11.84 1.93 5.18
CA SER A 72 12.24 1.56 6.55
C SER A 72 11.92 0.10 6.90
N GLU A 73 13.00 -0.68 7.07
CA GLU A 73 13.06 -2.09 7.43
C GLU A 73 12.43 -2.32 8.83
N ALA A 74 11.11 -2.37 8.88
CA ALA A 74 10.37 -2.76 10.07
C ALA A 74 9.70 -4.12 9.84
N LEU A 75 10.52 -5.16 10.07
CA LEU A 75 10.13 -6.55 10.35
C LEU A 75 9.62 -7.40 9.18
N LYS A 76 10.40 -8.46 8.94
CA LYS A 76 10.08 -9.67 8.18
C LYS A 76 8.72 -10.22 8.61
N ASP A 77 7.78 -10.34 7.69
CA ASP A 77 6.61 -11.20 7.90
C ASP A 77 6.97 -12.60 7.38
N SER A 78 7.62 -13.38 8.24
CA SER A 78 7.72 -14.83 8.06
C SER A 78 6.39 -15.45 8.48
N ASN A 79 5.40 -15.40 7.60
CA ASN A 79 4.23 -16.26 7.63
C ASN A 79 3.99 -16.80 6.21
N GLY A 80 4.91 -17.66 5.78
CA GLY A 80 4.66 -18.56 4.67
C GLY A 80 3.53 -19.51 5.06
N CYS A 81 2.35 -19.27 4.48
CA CYS A 81 1.27 -20.25 4.46
C CYS A 81 1.76 -21.49 3.70
N ILE A 82 2.30 -22.47 4.41
CA ILE A 82 2.42 -23.84 3.93
C ILE A 82 1.03 -24.46 3.96
N HIS A 83 0.34 -24.42 2.82
CA HIS A 83 -0.68 -25.41 2.53
C HIS A 83 0.03 -26.76 2.41
N SER A 84 -0.19 -27.64 3.39
CA SER A 84 -0.02 -29.07 3.17
C SER A 84 -1.36 -29.75 3.40
N SER A 85 -1.95 -30.15 2.28
CA SER A 85 -2.94 -31.21 2.22
C SER A 85 -2.35 -32.50 2.76
N ALA A 86 -3.01 -33.12 3.73
CA ALA A 86 -2.81 -34.53 4.02
C ALA A 86 -4.16 -35.14 4.43
N SER A 87 -4.63 -36.00 3.54
CA SER A 87 -5.78 -36.87 3.70
C SER A 87 -5.49 -38.02 4.67
N SER A 88 -6.53 -38.41 5.42
CA SER A 88 -6.84 -39.76 5.93
C SER A 88 -5.86 -40.46 6.90
N ALA A 89 -6.29 -40.66 8.16
CA ALA A 89 -6.64 -41.99 8.70
C ALA A 89 -7.10 -41.92 10.19
N LEU A 90 -8.30 -42.46 10.42
CA LEU A 90 -8.90 -43.10 11.61
C LEU A 90 -8.23 -42.97 13.00
N GLY A 91 -9.01 -42.59 14.02
CA GLY A 91 -8.73 -42.98 15.41
C GLY A 91 -9.38 -42.16 16.52
N SER A 92 -10.52 -42.66 17.02
CA SER A 92 -11.08 -42.49 18.38
C SER A 92 -11.65 -41.15 18.89
N LEU A 93 -12.85 -41.31 19.44
CA LEU A 93 -13.70 -40.36 20.16
C LEU A 93 -12.97 -39.54 21.24
N VAL A 94 -13.17 -38.21 21.23
CA VAL A 94 -13.36 -37.44 22.47
C VAL A 94 -14.29 -36.23 22.22
N TYR A 95 -15.47 -36.29 22.85
CA TYR A 95 -16.40 -35.25 23.33
C TYR A 95 -16.55 -33.87 22.65
N LEU A 96 -17.82 -33.61 22.31
CA LEU A 96 -18.55 -32.33 22.29
C LEU A 96 -17.90 -31.16 23.05
N THR A 97 -17.69 -30.02 22.39
CA THR A 97 -18.30 -28.74 22.83
C THR A 97 -18.39 -27.74 21.67
N LEU A 98 -19.59 -27.62 21.09
CA LEU A 98 -20.01 -26.45 20.33
C LEU A 98 -20.29 -25.32 21.32
N ARG A 99 -19.50 -24.25 21.29
CA ARG A 99 -19.93 -22.95 21.84
C ARG A 99 -19.38 -21.82 20.98
N GLN A 100 -20.30 -21.17 20.28
CA GLN A 100 -20.19 -19.80 19.82
C GLN A 100 -19.54 -18.92 20.91
N CYS A 101 -18.40 -18.32 20.60
CA CYS A 101 -17.96 -17.08 21.24
C CYS A 101 -18.00 -16.00 20.16
N HIS A 102 -19.20 -15.47 19.97
CA HIS A 102 -19.41 -14.17 19.35
C HIS A 102 -19.37 -13.16 20.51
N PHE A 103 -18.23 -12.53 20.78
CA PHE A 103 -18.19 -11.26 21.51
C PHE A 103 -16.83 -10.57 21.39
N ASN A 104 -16.89 -9.41 20.74
CA ASN A 104 -15.97 -8.27 20.78
C ASN A 104 -14.73 -8.37 21.68
N TYR A 105 -13.54 -8.32 21.06
CA TYR A 105 -12.37 -7.74 21.69
C TYR A 105 -11.82 -6.59 20.84
N PHE A 106 -12.41 -5.44 21.11
CA PHE A 106 -11.80 -4.13 20.99
C PHE A 106 -10.47 -4.15 21.74
N SER A 107 -9.34 -3.97 21.05
CA SER A 107 -8.24 -3.16 21.57
C SER A 107 -7.19 -2.98 20.49
N GLU A 108 -7.02 -1.72 20.11
CA GLU A 108 -5.75 -1.11 19.72
C GLU A 108 -4.52 -1.95 20.08
N MET A 109 -4.00 -2.71 19.12
CA MET A 109 -2.63 -3.21 19.20
C MET A 109 -1.73 -2.19 18.49
N SER A 110 -1.35 -1.19 19.28
CA SER A 110 0.03 -0.68 19.39
C SER A 110 0.85 -0.77 18.09
N GLN A 111 0.77 0.26 17.26
CA GLN A 111 1.77 0.48 16.23
C GLN A 111 3.09 0.83 16.91
N PRO A 112 4.19 0.09 16.71
CA PRO A 112 5.51 0.57 17.11
C PRO A 112 5.84 1.80 16.26
N MET A 113 6.05 2.94 16.92
CA MET A 113 6.63 4.14 16.32
C MET A 113 7.91 3.76 15.61
N ASN A 114 7.91 3.84 14.28
CA ASN A 114 9.11 3.75 13.49
C ASN A 114 9.07 4.87 12.45
N LEU A 115 10.18 5.59 12.35
CA LEU A 115 10.38 6.83 11.63
C LEU A 115 10.23 6.60 10.12
N SER A 116 8.99 6.56 9.64
CA SER A 116 8.60 6.55 8.22
C SER A 116 7.58 7.66 8.02
N SER A 117 7.59 8.33 6.86
CA SER A 117 6.62 9.38 6.52
C SER A 117 5.20 8.96 6.95
N SER A 118 4.69 9.60 7.99
CA SER A 118 3.38 9.25 8.56
C SER A 118 2.30 9.58 7.53
N VAL A 119 1.30 8.73 7.35
CA VAL A 119 0.14 9.13 6.54
C VAL A 119 -0.89 9.72 7.51
N PRO A 120 -1.09 11.05 7.52
CA PRO A 120 -2.05 11.66 8.44
C PRO A 120 -3.46 11.16 8.14
N SER A 121 -4.28 11.04 9.20
CA SER A 121 -5.67 10.59 9.07
C SER A 121 -6.49 11.46 8.12
N SER A 122 -6.22 12.76 8.07
CA SER A 122 -6.85 13.71 7.15
C SER A 122 -6.68 13.32 5.68
N THR A 123 -5.53 12.75 5.30
CA THR A 123 -5.28 12.26 3.94
C THR A 123 -6.08 10.98 3.66
N VAL A 124 -6.13 10.06 4.62
CA VAL A 124 -6.93 8.83 4.48
C VAL A 124 -8.43 9.14 4.39
N GLU A 125 -8.92 10.05 5.23
CA GLU A 125 -10.31 10.51 5.21
C GLU A 125 -10.67 11.23 3.91
N TYR A 126 -9.76 12.08 3.41
CA TYR A 126 -9.93 12.72 2.10
C TYR A 126 -10.14 11.68 0.99
N LEU A 127 -9.32 10.63 0.94
CA LEU A 127 -9.44 9.58 -0.05
C LEU A 127 -10.72 8.76 0.11
N LYS A 128 -11.06 8.36 1.34
CA LYS A 128 -12.30 7.63 1.63
C LYS A 128 -13.55 8.44 1.25
N LYS A 129 -13.55 9.75 1.50
CA LYS A 129 -14.63 10.66 1.10
C LYS A 129 -14.83 10.71 -0.42
N HIS A 130 -13.79 10.44 -1.20
CA HIS A 130 -13.86 10.33 -2.66
C HIS A 130 -14.16 8.90 -3.14
N GLY A 131 -14.48 7.96 -2.24
CA GLY A 131 -14.82 6.59 -2.59
C GLY A 131 -13.63 5.74 -3.03
N ILE A 132 -12.41 6.11 -2.63
CA ILE A 132 -11.18 5.42 -3.01
C ILE A 132 -10.80 4.38 -1.96
N ASP A 133 -10.49 3.15 -2.40
CA ASP A 133 -9.85 2.14 -1.56
C ASP A 133 -8.38 2.51 -1.32
N VAL A 134 -7.94 2.60 -0.06
CA VAL A 134 -6.61 3.11 0.30
C VAL A 134 -5.75 1.99 0.87
N ARG A 135 -4.56 1.77 0.29
CA ARG A 135 -3.55 0.83 0.78
C ARG A 135 -2.31 1.59 1.20
N VAL A 136 -1.96 1.56 2.48
CA VAL A 136 -0.73 2.20 3.00
C VAL A 136 0.25 1.11 3.38
N LEU A 137 1.39 1.04 2.69
CA LEU A 137 2.34 -0.06 2.77
C LEU A 137 3.79 0.45 2.77
N GLN A 138 4.72 -0.37 3.23
CA GLN A 138 6.15 -0.16 2.97
C GLN A 138 6.38 -0.22 1.45
N THR A 139 7.30 0.57 0.90
CA THR A 139 7.34 0.85 -0.54
C THR A 139 7.55 -0.38 -1.42
N GLU A 140 8.30 -1.40 -1.01
CA GLU A 140 8.45 -2.63 -1.78
C GLU A 140 7.15 -3.43 -1.84
N GLN A 141 6.45 -3.54 -0.70
CA GLN A 141 5.13 -4.17 -0.64
C GLN A 141 4.10 -3.36 -1.42
N ALA A 142 4.18 -2.03 -1.35
CA ALA A 142 3.33 -1.11 -2.10
C ALA A 142 3.48 -1.31 -3.61
N VAL A 143 4.72 -1.42 -4.12
CA VAL A 143 4.98 -1.66 -5.54
C VAL A 143 4.46 -3.03 -5.98
N LYS A 144 4.65 -4.08 -5.17
CA LYS A 144 4.11 -5.42 -5.44
C LYS A 144 2.58 -5.40 -5.52
N GLU A 145 1.91 -4.79 -4.54
CA GLU A 145 0.45 -4.66 -4.51
C GLU A 145 -0.06 -3.84 -5.70
N TYR A 146 0.58 -2.71 -5.98
CA TYR A 146 0.24 -1.86 -7.12
C TYR A 146 0.34 -2.62 -8.44
N ASN A 147 1.44 -3.31 -8.72
CA ASN A 147 1.60 -4.07 -9.96
C ASN A 147 0.62 -5.25 -10.05
N ALA A 148 0.26 -5.88 -8.93
CA ALA A 148 -0.78 -6.91 -8.91
C ALA A 148 -2.16 -6.34 -9.30
N LEU A 149 -2.50 -5.13 -8.82
CA LEU A 149 -3.73 -4.43 -9.20
C LEU A 149 -3.71 -3.99 -10.67
N VAL A 150 -2.56 -3.53 -11.18
CA VAL A 150 -2.36 -3.22 -12.60
C VAL A 150 -2.63 -4.46 -13.46
N ALA A 151 -2.07 -5.62 -13.09
CA ALA A 151 -2.25 -6.87 -13.82
C ALA A 151 -3.71 -7.36 -13.83
N GLN A 152 -4.48 -7.02 -12.80
CA GLN A 152 -5.93 -7.28 -12.72
C GLN A 152 -6.79 -6.28 -13.52
N GLY A 153 -6.18 -5.26 -14.12
CA GLY A 153 -6.90 -4.21 -14.85
C GLY A 153 -7.62 -3.20 -13.94
N VAL A 154 -7.29 -3.18 -12.64
CA VAL A 154 -7.84 -2.20 -11.71
C VAL A 154 -7.33 -0.81 -12.09
N ARG A 155 -8.20 0.20 -11.99
CA ARG A 155 -7.81 1.61 -12.15
C ARG A 155 -7.08 2.09 -10.90
N VAL A 156 -5.85 1.61 -10.72
CA VAL A 156 -5.03 1.90 -9.55
C VAL A 156 -4.14 3.12 -9.80
N GLY A 157 -3.99 3.97 -8.80
CA GLY A 157 -2.95 5.00 -8.76
C GLY A 157 -2.12 4.89 -7.49
N GLY A 158 -1.13 5.75 -7.34
CA GLY A 158 -0.35 5.76 -6.12
C GLY A 158 0.69 6.85 -6.04
N VAL A 159 1.23 7.01 -4.83
CA VAL A 159 2.39 7.85 -4.52
C VAL A 159 3.41 7.00 -3.78
N PHE A 160 4.67 7.07 -4.19
CA PHE A 160 5.71 6.17 -3.71
C PHE A 160 6.95 6.94 -3.30
N HIS A 161 7.36 6.76 -2.05
CA HIS A 161 8.62 7.24 -1.53
C HIS A 161 9.67 6.12 -1.55
N SER A 162 10.80 6.31 -2.23
CA SER A 162 11.80 5.25 -2.43
C SER A 162 12.96 5.26 -1.43
N THR A 163 12.90 6.12 -0.41
CA THR A 163 13.89 6.19 0.69
C THR A 163 13.17 6.08 2.05
N CYS A 164 13.78 6.54 3.16
CA CYS A 164 13.17 6.53 4.50
C CYS A 164 12.55 7.87 4.88
#